data_AF-A0A378B8G2-F1
#
_entry.id   AF-A0A378B8G2-F1
#
_cell.length_a   1.000
_cell.length_b   1.000
_cell.length_c   1.000
_cell.angle_alpha   90.00
_cell.angle_beta   90.00
_cell.angle_gamma   90.00
#
_symmetry.space_group_name_H-M   'P 1'
#
loop_
_entity.id
_entity.type
_entity.pdbx_description
1 polymer ?
#
loop_
_entity_poly.entity_id
_entity_poly.type
_entity_poly.pdbx_seq_one_letter_code
_entity_poly.pdbx_strand_id
1 'polypeptide(L)'
;MNNAGINRDAMLHKLTEADWDTVIDINLKGTFLCMQQAAIRMRERGAGRIINIASASWLGNVGQTNYSASKAGVVGMTKTACRELAKKGVTVNAICPGFIDTDMTRGVPEKRLANHDQ
;
A
#
# COMPACT_ATOMS: atom_id res chain seq x y z
N MET A 1 -4.21 11.04 -3.72
CA MET A 1 -3.16 10.39 -2.91
C MET A 1 -3.83 9.23 -2.19
N ASN A 2 -3.29 8.02 -2.28
CA ASN A 2 -3.88 6.81 -1.71
C ASN A 2 -3.11 6.41 -0.44
N ASN A 3 -3.62 6.83 0.74
CA ASN A 3 -3.01 6.54 2.06
C ASN A 3 -3.84 5.61 2.94
N ALA A 4 -5.13 5.45 2.67
CA ALA A 4 -5.99 4.59 3.47
C ALA A 4 -5.43 3.16 3.51
N GLY A 5 -5.36 2.58 4.70
CA GLY A 5 -4.93 1.20 4.89
C GLY A 5 -5.16 0.74 6.32
N ILE A 6 -5.32 -0.57 6.49
CA ILE A 6 -5.52 -1.23 7.78
C ILE A 6 -4.60 -2.45 7.92
N ASN A 7 -4.43 -2.90 9.16
CA ASN A 7 -3.73 -4.14 9.52
C ASN A 7 -4.69 -5.13 10.21
N ARG A 8 -4.53 -6.42 9.90
CA ARG A 8 -5.15 -7.56 10.58
C ARG A 8 -4.10 -8.67 10.62
N ASP A 9 -3.15 -8.50 11.53
CA ASP A 9 -1.92 -9.30 11.55
C ASP A 9 -2.18 -10.66 12.19
N ALA A 10 -1.74 -11.70 11.51
CA ALA A 10 -1.77 -13.08 12.00
C ALA A 10 -0.65 -13.88 11.31
N MET A 11 -0.12 -14.88 12.02
CA MET A 11 0.75 -15.87 11.36
C MET A 11 -0.02 -16.56 10.24
N LEU A 12 0.65 -16.93 9.16
CA LEU A 12 0.03 -17.50 7.95
C LEU A 12 -1.00 -18.61 8.26
N HIS A 13 -0.64 -19.56 9.13
CA HIS A 13 -1.50 -20.70 9.50
C HIS A 13 -2.67 -20.35 10.43
N LYS A 14 -2.75 -19.10 10.91
CA LYS A 14 -3.81 -18.58 11.80
C LYS A 14 -4.62 -17.46 11.16
N LEU A 15 -4.24 -16.99 9.98
CA LEU A 15 -4.92 -15.91 9.30
C LEU A 15 -6.29 -16.39 8.82
N THR A 16 -7.34 -15.71 9.24
CA THR A 16 -8.70 -16.01 8.76
C THR A 16 -8.91 -15.46 7.36
N GLU A 17 -9.80 -16.09 6.59
CA GLU A 17 -10.18 -15.58 5.27
C GLU A 17 -10.82 -14.19 5.36
N ALA A 18 -11.64 -13.94 6.40
CA ALA A 18 -12.25 -12.64 6.62
C ALA A 18 -11.20 -11.52 6.87
N ASP A 19 -10.15 -11.79 7.66
CA ASP A 19 -9.07 -10.83 7.88
C ASP A 19 -8.20 -10.63 6.63
N TRP A 20 -8.01 -11.67 5.83
CA TRP A 20 -7.38 -11.57 4.52
C TRP A 20 -8.18 -10.64 3.61
N ASP A 21 -9.47 -10.93 3.42
CA ASP A 21 -10.36 -10.19 2.54
C ASP A 21 -10.47 -8.73 2.94
N THR A 22 -10.65 -8.45 4.23
CA THR A 22 -10.78 -7.07 4.74
C THR A 22 -9.54 -6.23 4.39
N VAL A 23 -8.33 -6.78 4.59
CA VAL A 23 -7.08 -6.07 4.29
C VAL A 23 -6.89 -5.89 2.78
N ILE A 24 -7.19 -6.91 1.96
CA ILE A 24 -7.05 -6.82 0.51
C ILE A 24 -8.07 -5.84 -0.10
N ASP A 25 -9.32 -5.90 0.34
CA ASP A 25 -10.41 -5.05 -0.17
C ASP A 25 -10.11 -3.56 0.11
N ILE A 26 -9.64 -3.23 1.32
CA ILE A 26 -9.31 -1.85 1.67
C ILE A 26 -7.98 -1.42 1.04
N ASN A 27 -6.89 -2.14 1.30
CA ASN A 27 -5.55 -1.64 1.00
C ASN A 27 -5.23 -1.73 -0.49
N LEU A 28 -5.66 -2.81 -1.16
CA LEU A 28 -5.32 -3.08 -2.54
C LEU A 28 -6.45 -2.65 -3.49
N LYS A 29 -7.64 -3.21 -3.33
CA LYS A 29 -8.78 -2.91 -4.21
C LYS A 29 -9.25 -1.46 -4.04
N GLY A 30 -9.31 -0.94 -2.82
CA GLY A 30 -9.59 0.47 -2.57
C GLY A 30 -8.61 1.40 -3.28
N THR A 31 -7.31 1.10 -3.22
CA THR A 31 -6.27 1.84 -3.98
C THR A 31 -6.52 1.76 -5.49
N PHE A 32 -6.83 0.58 -6.02
CA PHE A 32 -7.17 0.39 -7.44
C PHE A 32 -8.36 1.26 -7.86
N LEU A 33 -9.46 1.25 -7.11
CA LEU A 33 -10.68 2.01 -7.44
C LEU A 33 -10.39 3.51 -7.49
N CYS A 34 -9.65 4.04 -6.51
CA CYS A 34 -9.23 5.44 -6.50
C CYS A 34 -8.29 5.77 -7.69
N MET A 35 -7.32 4.91 -7.97
CA MET A 35 -6.41 5.07 -9.10
C MET A 35 -7.16 5.09 -10.44
N GLN A 36 -8.12 4.19 -10.62
CA GLN A 36 -8.91 4.09 -11.85
C GLN A 36 -9.67 5.39 -12.12
N GLN A 37 -10.37 5.91 -11.12
CA GLN A 37 -11.14 7.15 -11.27
C GLN A 37 -10.25 8.38 -11.51
N ALA A 38 -9.06 8.41 -10.90
CA ALA A 38 -8.06 9.44 -11.17
C ALA A 38 -7.49 9.31 -12.59
N ALA A 39 -7.16 8.10 -13.03
CA ALA A 39 -6.58 7.82 -14.35
C ALA A 39 -7.51 8.25 -15.48
N ILE A 40 -8.82 7.97 -15.39
CA ILE A 40 -9.84 8.39 -16.36
C ILE A 40 -9.82 9.91 -16.58
N ARG A 41 -9.74 10.69 -15.48
CA ARG A 41 -9.81 12.15 -15.55
C ARG A 41 -8.46 12.80 -15.91
N MET A 42 -7.37 12.29 -15.35
CA MET A 42 -6.04 12.86 -15.57
C MET A 42 -5.53 12.63 -16.99
N ARG A 43 -5.86 11.48 -17.60
CA ARG A 43 -5.46 11.19 -19.00
C ARG A 43 -6.12 12.15 -20.01
N GLU A 44 -7.36 12.58 -19.74
CA GLU A 44 -8.09 13.54 -20.60
C GLU A 44 -7.52 14.95 -20.47
N ARG A 45 -7.14 15.33 -19.25
CA ARG A 45 -6.53 16.64 -18.96
C ARG A 45 -5.07 16.75 -19.41
N GLY A 46 -4.41 15.64 -19.74
CA GLY A 46 -2.99 15.62 -20.13
C GLY A 46 -2.03 15.92 -18.99
N ALA A 47 -2.49 15.87 -17.73
CA ALA A 47 -1.70 16.18 -16.55
C ALA A 47 -2.26 15.47 -15.31
N GLY A 48 -1.37 14.97 -14.45
CA GLY A 48 -1.78 14.38 -13.18
C GLY A 48 -0.65 13.79 -12.35
N ARG A 49 -0.91 13.59 -11.06
CA ARG A 49 0.02 12.97 -10.11
C ARG A 49 -0.76 12.01 -9.22
N ILE A 50 -0.39 10.74 -9.26
CA ILE A 50 -0.90 9.71 -8.36
C ILE A 50 0.24 9.29 -7.43
N ILE A 51 0.04 9.45 -6.13
CA ILE A 51 0.98 9.02 -5.10
C ILE A 51 0.29 7.97 -4.24
N ASN A 52 0.88 6.79 -4.19
CA ASN A 52 0.41 5.66 -3.42
C ASN A 52 1.30 5.44 -2.19
N ILE A 53 0.69 5.22 -1.04
CA ILE A 53 1.41 4.86 0.19
C ILE A 53 1.45 3.34 0.32
N ALA A 54 2.61 2.77 0.02
CA ALA A 54 2.90 1.36 0.20
C ALA A 54 3.33 1.11 1.67
N SER A 55 4.39 0.34 1.89
CA SER A 55 5.00 0.10 3.22
C SER A 55 6.31 -0.65 3.01
N ALA A 56 7.30 -0.52 3.92
CA ALA A 56 8.47 -1.38 3.96
C ALA A 56 8.12 -2.89 3.99
N SER A 57 6.98 -3.26 4.59
CA SER A 57 6.47 -4.65 4.61
C SER A 57 6.13 -5.21 3.22
N TRP A 58 6.19 -4.42 2.14
CA TRP A 58 5.99 -4.93 0.77
C TRP A 58 7.03 -6.00 0.37
N LEU A 59 8.19 -6.02 1.05
CA LEU A 59 9.22 -7.06 0.89
C LEU A 59 9.07 -8.23 1.88
N GLY A 60 8.00 -8.23 2.67
CA GLY A 60 7.70 -9.24 3.68
C GLY A 60 7.92 -8.73 5.10
N ASN A 61 7.03 -9.16 6.00
CA ASN A 61 7.16 -8.99 7.45
C ASN A 61 6.40 -10.13 8.16
N VAL A 62 6.92 -10.58 9.30
CA VAL A 62 6.34 -11.72 10.03
C VAL A 62 4.95 -11.37 10.57
N GLY A 63 3.98 -12.24 10.30
CA GLY A 63 2.59 -12.05 10.72
C GLY A 63 1.76 -11.13 9.80
N GLN A 64 2.31 -10.73 8.65
CA GLN A 64 1.70 -9.75 7.76
C GLN A 64 1.50 -10.29 6.35
N THR A 65 1.05 -11.54 6.18
CA THR A 65 0.86 -12.14 4.84
C THR A 65 -0.13 -11.32 4.00
N ASN A 66 -1.30 -10.99 4.54
CA ASN A 66 -2.30 -10.13 3.88
C ASN A 66 -1.76 -8.71 3.62
N TYR A 67 -1.14 -8.08 4.63
CA TYR A 67 -0.66 -6.71 4.53
C TYR A 67 0.50 -6.57 3.53
N SER A 68 1.50 -7.45 3.60
CA SER A 68 2.63 -7.48 2.65
C SER A 68 2.16 -7.73 1.21
N ALA A 69 1.24 -8.69 1.00
CA ALA A 69 0.62 -8.92 -0.30
C ALA A 69 -0.10 -7.67 -0.82
N SER A 70 -0.88 -6.99 0.04
CA SER A 70 -1.59 -5.77 -0.35
C SER A 70 -0.62 -4.65 -0.76
N LYS A 71 0.45 -4.41 0.01
CA LYS A 71 1.39 -3.30 -0.23
C LYS A 71 2.34 -3.61 -1.40
N ALA A 72 2.72 -4.87 -1.59
CA ALA A 72 3.42 -5.31 -2.80
C ALA A 72 2.55 -5.15 -4.06
N GLY A 73 1.27 -5.51 -3.97
CA GLY A 73 0.30 -5.29 -5.04
C GLY A 73 0.17 -3.81 -5.42
N VAL A 74 0.16 -2.90 -4.44
CA VAL A 74 0.19 -1.45 -4.68
C VAL A 74 1.46 -1.01 -5.43
N VAL A 75 2.64 -1.55 -5.09
CA VAL A 75 3.88 -1.28 -5.84
C VAL A 75 3.78 -1.79 -7.29
N GLY A 76 3.21 -2.98 -7.49
CA GLY A 76 2.94 -3.55 -8.82
C GLY A 76 2.03 -2.64 -9.65
N MET A 77 0.87 -2.26 -9.11
CA MET A 77 -0.08 -1.37 -9.78
C MET A 77 0.53 0.00 -10.10
N THR A 78 1.38 0.53 -9.21
CA THR A 78 2.09 1.79 -9.44
C THR A 78 2.96 1.72 -10.69
N LYS A 79 3.75 0.64 -10.85
CA LYS A 79 4.61 0.44 -12.02
C LYS A 79 3.80 0.28 -13.30
N THR A 80 2.71 -0.48 -13.25
CA THR A 80 1.81 -0.68 -14.41
C THR A 80 1.16 0.65 -14.83
N ALA A 81 0.52 1.35 -13.91
CA ALA A 81 -0.16 2.61 -14.20
C ALA A 81 0.82 3.71 -14.68
N CYS A 82 2.06 3.73 -14.18
CA CYS A 82 3.09 4.62 -14.69
C CYS A 82 3.34 4.38 -16.20
N ARG A 83 3.49 3.12 -16.61
CA ARG A 83 3.71 2.77 -18.04
C ARG A 83 2.54 3.17 -18.92
N GLU A 84 1.31 3.01 -18.43
CA GLU A 84 0.09 3.35 -19.17
C GLU A 84 -0.12 4.87 -19.31
N LEU A 85 0.16 5.62 -18.25
CA LEU A 85 -0.24 7.02 -18.15
C LEU A 85 0.88 8.03 -18.41
N ALA A 86 2.16 7.60 -18.46
CA ALA A 86 3.30 8.50 -18.68
C ALA A 86 3.17 9.33 -19.95
N LYS A 87 2.76 8.71 -21.07
CA LYS A 87 2.54 9.41 -22.35
C LYS A 87 1.37 10.39 -22.33
N LYS A 88 0.55 10.38 -21.27
CA LYS A 88 -0.57 11.28 -21.03
C LYS A 88 -0.25 12.38 -20.01
N GLY A 89 1.03 12.60 -19.70
CA GLY A 89 1.46 13.66 -18.77
C GLY A 89 1.18 13.37 -17.30
N VAL A 90 0.86 12.12 -16.97
CA VAL A 90 0.56 11.69 -15.60
C VAL A 90 1.72 10.87 -15.05
N THR A 91 2.16 11.18 -13.83
CA THR A 91 3.13 10.34 -13.11
C THR A 91 2.44 9.56 -11.99
N VAL A 92 2.92 8.34 -11.75
CA VAL A 92 2.41 7.44 -10.71
C VAL A 92 3.60 6.90 -9.92
N ASN A 93 3.64 7.19 -8.62
CA ASN A 93 4.74 6.80 -7.74
C ASN A 93 4.24 6.21 -6.44
N ALA A 94 5.06 5.37 -5.81
CA ALA A 94 4.81 4.79 -4.52
C ALA A 94 5.87 5.25 -3.52
N ILE A 95 5.44 5.54 -2.30
CA ILE A 95 6.31 5.80 -1.15
C ILE A 95 6.16 4.62 -0.20
N CYS A 96 7.28 4.07 0.29
CA CYS A 96 7.30 2.95 1.23
C CYS A 96 7.83 3.44 2.59
N PRO A 97 6.97 3.90 3.51
CA PRO A 97 7.40 4.26 4.85
C PRO A 97 7.93 3.03 5.60
N GLY A 98 8.97 3.26 6.40
CA GLY A 98 9.42 2.33 7.45
C GLY A 98 8.52 2.40 8.68
N PHE A 99 9.10 2.21 9.86
CA PHE A 99 8.37 2.46 11.11
C PHE A 99 8.20 3.97 11.31
N ILE A 100 6.96 4.42 11.35
CA ILE A 100 6.60 5.81 11.62
C ILE A 100 5.77 5.82 12.89
N ASP A 101 6.12 6.67 13.84
CA ASP A 101 5.37 6.82 15.08
C ASP A 101 3.96 7.36 14.78
N THR A 102 2.98 6.47 14.87
CA THR A 102 1.56 6.73 14.63
C THR A 102 0.72 5.90 15.59
N ASP A 103 -0.58 6.19 15.68
CA ASP A 103 -1.50 5.37 16.48
C ASP A 103 -1.49 3.88 16.08
N MET A 104 -1.18 3.57 14.81
CA MET A 104 -1.07 2.19 14.31
C MET A 104 0.16 1.44 14.83
N THR A 105 1.21 2.15 15.27
CA THR A 105 2.46 1.54 15.78
C THR A 105 2.55 1.51 17.30
N ARG A 106 1.64 2.18 18.02
CA ARG A 106 1.66 2.24 19.50
C ARG A 106 1.40 0.89 20.19
N GLY A 107 0.80 -0.07 19.51
CA GLY A 107 0.64 -1.45 19.99
C GLY A 107 1.88 -2.33 19.80
N VAL A 108 2.93 -1.84 19.13
CA VAL A 108 4.17 -2.58 18.88
C VAL A 108 5.08 -2.46 20.11
N PRO A 109 5.57 -3.56 20.69
CA PRO A 109 6.49 -3.50 21.82
C PRO A 109 7.74 -2.66 21.50
N GLU A 110 8.14 -1.80 22.43
CA GLU A 110 9.21 -0.80 22.31
C GLU A 110 10.52 -1.39 21.73
N LYS A 111 10.82 -2.64 22.09
CA LYS A 111 12.00 -3.40 21.63
C LYS A 111 12.06 -3.64 20.11
N ARG A 112 10.95 -3.52 19.38
CA ARG A 112 10.91 -3.67 17.91
C ARG A 112 11.14 -2.34 17.18
N LEU A 113 10.90 -1.20 17.81
CA LEU A 113 11.11 0.11 17.19
C LEU A 113 12.61 0.47 17.10
N ALA A 114 13.41 0.07 18.11
CA ALA A 114 14.83 0.37 18.20
C ALA A 114 15.75 -0.40 17.22
N ASN A 115 15.28 -1.49 16.60
CA ASN A 115 16.11 -2.35 15.75
C ASN A 115 16.08 -1.98 14.26
N HIS A 116 15.39 -0.91 13.87
CA HIS A 116 15.23 -0.50 12.47
C HIS A 116 15.90 0.84 12.12
N ASP A 117 16.59 1.47 13.09
CA ASP A 117 17.45 2.65 12.88
C ASP A 117 18.93 2.27 12.58
N GLN A 118 19.20 1.01 12.20
CA GLN A 118 20.50 0.54 11.70
C GLN A 118 20.41 0.06 10.25
#